data_AF-A0A7M5WST0-F1
#
_entry.id   AF-A0A7M5WST0-F1
#
_cell.length_a   1.000
_cell.length_b   1.000
_cell.length_c   1.000
_cell.angle_alpha   90.00
_cell.angle_beta   90.00
_cell.angle_gamma   90.00
#
_symmetry.space_group_name_H-M   'P 1'
#
loop_
_entity.id
_entity.type
_entity.pdbx_description
1 polymer ?
#
loop_
_entity_poly.entity_id
_entity_poly.type
_entity_poly.pdbx_seq_one_letter_code
_entity_poly.pdbx_strand_id
1 'polypeptide(L)'
;MQTTFEEDSETLRNKASYEREADMVENSVNVAVRETFSLLFGINNKTILSSLPEYDVSKQMPQDIMHTIAEGVLQYETRLVLLNLIKANQITLEQLNSAIASHNYGYTETSDKPPPLKETVFTKDGYKLKYNASQARLFLRLLPFYLAPFVDADDVYYVFLINLLEIVQMIYSPVIMKITVPALKKMISDHLKQFKQLFPNSNIIPKQHYTIHIPSQILLLGPAIRSSCYSFEATHKYFKKIAQKQNSKNICLSLAKRYQRLNCVDFDLKQDTPQNHPLFSKSMEHGVVRSVGVEAKNNLRLAFDKFSLLPGVELKDVYTLSWTVLHGTKYAIGGHVMISVSENPIKPIFGKITRIWLVSGYVYFELQYLKTVQFEQNFQAYLVENTNHVVYCCYEGLVDYLLGGLKLNFKQ
;
A
#
# COMPACT_ATOMS: atom_id res chain seq x y z
N MET A 1 -14.02 -28.14 -5.71
CA MET A 1 -13.71 -26.96 -4.87
C MET A 1 -12.20 -27.02 -4.61
N GLN A 2 -11.45 -25.92 -4.70
CA GLN A 2 -9.98 -25.94 -4.58
C GLN A 2 -9.54 -26.51 -3.22
N THR A 3 -8.67 -27.51 -3.24
CA THR A 3 -8.14 -28.20 -2.05
C THR A 3 -6.61 -28.07 -1.91
N THR A 4 -5.92 -27.69 -2.98
CA THR A 4 -4.48 -27.42 -3.05
C THR A 4 -4.22 -25.92 -3.04
N PHE A 5 -3.21 -25.49 -2.29
CA PHE A 5 -2.87 -24.07 -2.08
C PHE A 5 -1.39 -23.81 -2.29
N GLU A 6 -0.79 -24.54 -3.22
CA GLU A 6 0.62 -24.46 -3.56
C GLU A 6 0.73 -24.39 -5.08
N GLU A 7 1.40 -23.34 -5.60
CA GLU A 7 1.57 -23.15 -7.04
C GLU A 7 2.24 -24.36 -7.72
N ASP A 8 3.16 -25.02 -7.03
CA ASP A 8 3.89 -26.18 -7.58
C ASP A 8 2.98 -27.40 -7.82
N SER A 9 1.78 -27.40 -7.23
CA SER A 9 0.75 -28.43 -7.48
C SER A 9 -0.11 -28.11 -8.71
N GLU A 10 0.02 -26.92 -9.28
CA GLU A 10 -0.77 -26.45 -10.41
C GLU A 10 0.01 -26.60 -11.73
N THR A 11 -0.72 -26.88 -12.82
CA THR A 11 -0.10 -26.86 -14.17
C THR A 11 -0.20 -25.45 -14.72
N LEU A 12 0.92 -24.72 -14.70
CA LEU A 12 0.97 -23.35 -15.22
C LEU A 12 0.95 -23.33 -16.75
N ARG A 13 0.18 -22.38 -17.30
CA ARG A 13 0.22 -22.04 -18.73
C ARG A 13 1.61 -21.53 -19.08
N ASN A 14 2.14 -21.97 -20.21
CA ASN A 14 3.38 -21.45 -20.78
C ASN A 14 3.11 -20.74 -22.13
N LYS A 15 4.14 -20.12 -22.70
CA LYS A 15 4.02 -19.39 -23.98
C LYS A 15 3.45 -20.24 -25.11
N ALA A 16 3.94 -21.47 -25.29
CA ALA A 16 3.49 -22.35 -26.37
C ALA A 16 2.04 -22.83 -26.19
N SER A 17 1.63 -23.14 -24.95
CA SER A 17 0.25 -23.51 -24.67
C SER A 17 -0.69 -22.30 -24.81
N TYR A 18 -0.28 -21.12 -24.36
CA TYR A 18 -1.02 -19.88 -24.60
C TYR A 18 -1.22 -19.62 -26.10
N GLU A 19 -0.16 -19.68 -26.90
CA GLU A 19 -0.23 -19.39 -28.34
C GLU A 19 -1.22 -20.32 -29.04
N ARG A 20 -1.14 -21.63 -28.73
CA ARG A 20 -2.10 -22.62 -29.24
C ARG A 20 -3.53 -22.32 -28.82
N GLU A 21 -3.76 -22.05 -27.53
CA GLU A 21 -5.10 -21.76 -27.00
C GLU A 21 -5.67 -20.46 -27.58
N ALA A 22 -4.85 -19.42 -27.72
CA ALA A 22 -5.25 -18.16 -28.32
C ALA A 22 -5.57 -18.30 -29.82
N ASP A 23 -4.77 -19.08 -30.56
CA ASP A 23 -5.01 -19.36 -31.97
C ASP A 23 -6.32 -20.14 -32.18
N MET A 24 -6.68 -21.05 -31.27
CA MET A 24 -7.98 -21.73 -31.31
C MET A 24 -9.15 -20.76 -31.12
N VAL A 25 -9.01 -19.77 -30.24
CA VAL A 25 -10.03 -18.73 -30.03
C VAL A 25 -10.15 -17.80 -31.24
N GLU A 26 -9.03 -17.37 -31.81
CA GLU A 26 -9.03 -16.46 -32.98
C GLU A 26 -9.56 -17.13 -34.25
N ASN A 27 -9.15 -18.38 -34.50
CA ASN A 27 -9.52 -19.13 -35.70
C ASN A 27 -10.79 -19.99 -35.52
N SER A 28 -11.62 -19.66 -34.53
CA SER A 28 -12.88 -20.36 -34.28
C SER A 28 -13.84 -20.22 -35.48
N VAL A 29 -14.42 -21.34 -35.90
CA VAL A 29 -15.30 -21.42 -37.08
C VAL A 29 -16.61 -20.63 -36.95
N ASN A 30 -17.08 -20.39 -35.72
CA ASN A 30 -18.25 -19.58 -35.44
C ASN A 30 -18.22 -19.03 -34.00
N VAL A 31 -19.17 -18.16 -33.67
CA VAL A 31 -19.27 -17.48 -32.37
C VAL A 31 -19.42 -18.46 -31.20
N ALA A 32 -20.24 -19.51 -31.34
CA ALA A 32 -20.48 -20.46 -30.24
C ALA A 32 -19.22 -21.27 -29.88
N VAL A 33 -18.44 -21.69 -30.89
CA VAL A 33 -17.15 -22.36 -30.67
C VAL A 33 -16.15 -21.40 -30.02
N ARG A 34 -16.12 -20.14 -30.47
CA ARG A 34 -15.28 -19.11 -29.88
C ARG A 34 -15.59 -18.88 -28.40
N GLU A 35 -16.88 -18.77 -28.05
CA GLU A 35 -17.32 -18.61 -26.67
C GLU A 35 -16.94 -19.82 -25.81
N THR A 36 -17.07 -21.02 -26.36
CA THR A 36 -16.67 -22.27 -25.68
C THR A 36 -15.17 -22.29 -25.38
N PHE A 37 -14.32 -21.98 -26.37
CA PHE A 37 -12.87 -21.90 -26.16
C PHE A 37 -12.47 -20.74 -25.25
N SER A 38 -13.15 -19.60 -25.35
CA SER A 38 -12.87 -18.44 -24.48
C SER A 38 -13.15 -18.76 -23.02
N LEU A 39 -14.24 -19.49 -22.73
CA LEU A 39 -14.57 -19.95 -21.38
C LEU A 39 -13.62 -21.03 -20.88
N LEU A 40 -13.27 -22.00 -21.74
CA LEU A 40 -12.39 -23.10 -21.39
C LEU A 40 -10.97 -22.64 -21.06
N PHE A 41 -10.42 -21.73 -21.88
CA PHE A 41 -9.05 -21.24 -21.72
C PHE A 41 -8.97 -19.95 -20.90
N GLY A 42 -10.09 -19.24 -20.71
CA GLY A 42 -10.06 -17.91 -20.10
C GLY A 42 -9.35 -16.87 -20.98
N ILE A 43 -9.38 -17.04 -22.31
CA ILE A 43 -8.75 -16.14 -23.29
C ILE A 43 -9.85 -15.58 -24.19
N ASN A 44 -10.06 -14.25 -24.15
CA ASN A 44 -11.05 -13.60 -25.02
C ASN A 44 -10.48 -13.23 -26.39
N ASN A 45 -9.21 -12.83 -26.42
CA ASN A 45 -8.49 -12.40 -27.62
C ASN A 45 -6.98 -12.64 -27.43
N LYS A 46 -6.26 -12.87 -28.53
CA LYS A 46 -4.79 -12.83 -28.51
C LYS A 46 -4.35 -11.38 -28.29
N THR A 47 -3.35 -11.18 -27.44
CA THR A 47 -2.80 -9.84 -27.22
C THR A 47 -1.87 -9.44 -28.36
N ILE A 48 -1.97 -8.20 -28.82
CA ILE A 48 -1.04 -7.65 -29.82
C ILE A 48 0.41 -7.68 -29.32
N LEU A 49 0.61 -7.64 -28.00
CA LEU A 49 1.93 -7.72 -27.38
C LEU A 49 2.63 -9.06 -27.65
N SER A 50 1.89 -10.14 -27.96
CA SER A 50 2.48 -11.43 -28.34
C SER A 50 3.26 -11.38 -29.66
N SER A 51 3.11 -10.30 -30.46
CA SER A 51 3.94 -10.06 -31.64
C SER A 51 5.35 -9.56 -31.29
N LEU A 52 5.59 -9.12 -30.06
CA LEU A 52 6.90 -8.67 -29.61
C LEU A 52 7.78 -9.90 -29.33
N PRO A 53 8.99 -9.99 -29.90
CA PRO A 53 9.84 -11.18 -29.79
C PRO A 53 10.13 -11.61 -28.34
N GLU A 54 10.35 -10.63 -27.46
CA GLU A 54 10.76 -10.85 -26.07
C GLU A 54 9.58 -10.84 -25.08
N TYR A 55 8.34 -10.74 -25.57
CA TYR A 55 7.16 -10.77 -24.71
C TYR A 55 6.63 -12.20 -24.55
N ASP A 56 6.41 -12.57 -23.29
CA ASP A 56 5.80 -13.81 -22.83
C ASP A 56 4.65 -13.46 -21.89
N VAL A 57 3.43 -13.53 -22.43
CA VAL A 57 2.18 -13.25 -21.71
C VAL A 57 2.01 -14.13 -20.46
N SER A 58 2.58 -15.35 -20.44
CA SER A 58 2.47 -16.26 -19.31
C SER A 58 3.32 -15.83 -18.11
N LYS A 59 4.28 -14.92 -18.34
CA LYS A 59 5.29 -14.51 -17.37
C LYS A 59 5.26 -13.02 -17.05
N GLN A 60 4.94 -12.17 -18.02
CA GLN A 60 5.08 -10.71 -17.93
C GLN A 60 3.76 -9.97 -17.70
N MET A 61 2.76 -10.66 -17.14
CA MET A 61 1.48 -10.10 -16.72
C MET A 61 1.33 -10.25 -15.20
N PRO A 62 1.89 -9.33 -14.41
CA PRO A 62 1.81 -9.41 -12.95
C PRO A 62 0.36 -9.30 -12.46
N GLN A 63 0.06 -9.91 -11.31
CA GLN A 63 -1.21 -9.69 -10.64
C GLN A 63 -1.28 -8.25 -10.13
N ASP A 64 -2.43 -7.62 -10.32
CA ASP A 64 -2.72 -6.35 -9.67
C ASP A 64 -3.08 -6.59 -8.19
N ILE A 65 -2.15 -6.30 -7.30
CA ILE A 65 -2.34 -6.50 -5.88
C ILE A 65 -3.41 -5.56 -5.29
N MET A 66 -3.69 -4.40 -5.91
CA MET A 66 -4.77 -3.52 -5.43
C MET A 66 -6.12 -4.23 -5.56
N HIS A 67 -6.43 -4.75 -6.74
CA HIS A 67 -7.69 -5.46 -6.96
C HIS A 67 -7.71 -6.83 -6.30
N THR A 68 -6.60 -7.56 -6.35
CA THR A 68 -6.50 -8.93 -5.82
C THR A 68 -6.56 -8.93 -4.30
N ILE A 69 -5.70 -8.16 -3.64
CA ILE A 69 -5.58 -8.11 -2.18
C ILE A 69 -6.57 -7.11 -1.59
N ALA A 70 -6.40 -5.82 -1.84
CA ALA A 70 -7.14 -4.77 -1.13
C ALA A 70 -8.65 -4.74 -1.48
N GLU A 71 -9.03 -4.97 -2.74
CA GLU A 71 -10.44 -5.04 -3.13
C GLU A 71 -11.06 -6.45 -3.12
N GLY A 72 -10.24 -7.45 -2.82
CA GLY A 72 -10.59 -8.85 -2.88
C GLY A 72 -10.43 -9.54 -1.55
N VAL A 73 -9.29 -10.24 -1.40
CA VAL A 73 -8.94 -11.09 -0.27
C VAL A 73 -9.22 -10.38 1.06
N LEU A 74 -8.67 -9.17 1.24
CA LEU A 74 -8.80 -8.41 2.47
C LEU A 74 -10.28 -8.19 2.83
N GLN A 75 -11.07 -7.66 1.91
CA GLN A 75 -12.46 -7.33 2.21
C GLN A 75 -13.35 -8.55 2.40
N TYR A 76 -13.02 -9.66 1.75
CA TYR A 76 -13.77 -10.89 1.87
C TYR A 76 -13.49 -11.58 3.21
N GLU A 77 -12.22 -11.82 3.51
CA GLU A 77 -11.79 -12.55 4.70
C GLU A 77 -12.05 -11.76 5.98
N THR A 78 -11.74 -10.46 5.98
CA THR A 78 -11.99 -9.60 7.15
C THR A 78 -13.47 -9.54 7.49
N ARG A 79 -14.35 -9.54 6.47
CA ARG A 79 -15.80 -9.58 6.72
C ARG A 79 -16.22 -10.89 7.39
N LEU A 80 -15.68 -12.02 6.95
CA LEU A 80 -16.00 -13.33 7.52
C LEU A 80 -15.52 -13.44 8.97
N VAL A 81 -14.32 -12.96 9.27
CA VAL A 81 -13.80 -12.86 10.65
C VAL A 81 -14.77 -12.04 11.51
N LEU A 82 -15.06 -10.79 11.11
CA LEU A 82 -15.94 -9.90 11.87
C LEU A 82 -17.35 -10.48 12.05
N LEU A 83 -17.90 -11.14 11.01
CA LEU A 83 -19.20 -11.79 11.11
C LEU A 83 -19.20 -12.89 12.18
N ASN A 84 -18.15 -13.69 12.28
CA ASN A 84 -18.08 -14.78 13.26
C ASN A 84 -17.87 -14.25 14.68
N LEU A 85 -17.01 -13.24 14.86
CA LEU A 85 -16.83 -12.56 16.17
C LEU A 85 -18.15 -11.94 16.67
N ILE A 86 -18.94 -11.33 15.76
CA ILE A 86 -20.26 -10.77 16.09
C ILE A 86 -21.25 -11.89 16.44
N LYS A 87 -21.30 -12.97 15.65
CA LYS A 87 -22.19 -14.11 15.93
C LYS A 87 -21.85 -14.83 17.24
N ALA A 88 -20.57 -14.84 17.62
CA ALA A 88 -20.10 -15.39 18.89
C ALA A 88 -20.34 -14.43 20.09
N ASN A 89 -20.93 -13.25 19.86
CA ASN A 89 -21.13 -12.20 20.87
C ASN A 89 -19.82 -11.72 21.54
N GLN A 90 -18.67 -11.87 20.88
CA GLN A 90 -17.40 -11.32 21.38
C GLN A 90 -17.33 -9.80 21.16
N ILE A 91 -17.89 -9.33 20.05
CA ILE A 91 -17.98 -7.90 19.72
C ILE A 91 -19.36 -7.56 19.18
N THR A 92 -19.78 -6.30 19.32
CA THR A 92 -20.94 -5.75 18.61
C THR A 92 -20.51 -4.86 17.45
N LEU A 93 -21.38 -4.70 16.46
CA LEU A 93 -21.14 -3.76 15.35
C LEU A 93 -21.01 -2.31 15.85
N GLU A 94 -21.74 -1.96 16.91
CA GLU A 94 -21.67 -0.64 17.54
C GLU A 94 -20.32 -0.40 18.22
N GLN A 95 -19.78 -1.39 18.95
CA GLN A 95 -18.45 -1.33 19.55
C GLN A 95 -17.38 -1.13 18.47
N LEU A 96 -17.43 -1.91 17.39
CA LEU A 96 -16.48 -1.79 16.28
C LEU A 96 -16.57 -0.42 15.60
N ASN A 97 -17.78 0.03 15.25
CA ASN A 97 -17.97 1.35 14.63
C ASN A 97 -17.55 2.49 15.56
N SER A 98 -17.79 2.36 16.86
CA SER A 98 -17.32 3.31 17.88
C SER A 98 -15.80 3.37 17.93
N ALA A 99 -15.12 2.21 17.89
CA ALA A 99 -13.66 2.14 17.84
C ALA A 99 -13.09 2.76 16.56
N ILE A 100 -13.69 2.49 15.39
CA ILE A 100 -13.31 3.14 14.12
C ILE A 100 -13.50 4.66 14.22
N ALA A 101 -14.60 5.12 14.81
CA ALA A 101 -14.91 6.54 14.90
C ALA A 101 -13.93 7.30 15.81
N SER A 102 -13.62 6.71 16.98
CA SER A 102 -12.86 7.33 18.06
C SER A 102 -11.33 7.18 17.96
N HIS A 103 -10.84 6.32 17.06
CA HIS A 103 -9.40 6.13 16.88
C HIS A 103 -8.68 7.44 16.52
N ASN A 104 -7.45 7.59 17.02
CA ASN A 104 -6.62 8.77 16.79
C ASN A 104 -5.81 8.63 15.49
N TYR A 105 -6.46 8.96 14.37
CA TYR A 105 -5.84 8.88 13.04
C TYR A 105 -4.74 9.92 12.85
N GLY A 106 -3.58 9.47 12.36
CA GLY A 106 -2.51 10.35 11.90
C GLY A 106 -2.89 11.15 10.65
N TYR A 107 -2.12 12.19 10.35
CA TYR A 107 -2.37 13.07 9.20
C TYR A 107 -2.30 12.34 7.84
N THR A 108 -1.58 11.21 7.77
CA THR A 108 -1.50 10.34 6.59
C THR A 108 -2.69 9.38 6.47
N GLU A 109 -3.49 9.23 7.53
CA GLU A 109 -4.57 8.25 7.62
C GLU A 109 -5.94 8.91 7.48
N THR A 110 -6.03 10.21 7.76
CA THR A 110 -7.29 10.96 7.76
C THR A 110 -8.03 10.90 6.42
N SER A 111 -7.31 10.93 5.29
CA SER A 111 -7.92 10.82 3.95
C SER A 111 -8.59 9.47 3.69
N ASP A 112 -8.07 8.43 4.34
CA ASP A 112 -8.44 7.04 4.10
C ASP A 112 -9.20 6.43 5.28
N LYS A 113 -9.60 7.25 6.26
CA LYS A 113 -10.40 6.83 7.42
C LYS A 113 -11.59 5.98 6.95
N PRO A 114 -11.72 4.72 7.43
CA PRO A 114 -12.82 3.86 7.03
C PRO A 114 -14.16 4.45 7.52
N PRO A 115 -15.20 4.49 6.68
CA PRO A 115 -16.53 4.82 7.14
C PRO A 115 -17.10 3.70 8.01
N PRO A 116 -18.12 3.98 8.85
CA PRO A 116 -18.76 2.96 9.67
C PRO A 116 -19.35 1.84 8.79
N LEU A 117 -19.22 0.60 9.26
CA LEU A 117 -19.79 -0.58 8.64
C LEU A 117 -21.30 -0.62 8.89
N LYS A 118 -22.05 -0.88 7.82
CA LYS A 118 -23.52 -1.02 7.87
C LYS A 118 -23.89 -2.46 8.17
N GLU A 119 -24.98 -2.69 8.89
CA GLU A 119 -25.51 -4.04 9.16
C GLU A 119 -25.71 -4.88 7.89
N THR A 120 -26.09 -4.23 6.78
CA THR A 120 -26.24 -4.87 5.45
C THR A 120 -24.99 -5.60 4.95
N VAL A 121 -23.80 -5.28 5.49
CA VAL A 121 -22.53 -5.98 5.20
C VAL A 121 -22.52 -7.39 5.81
N PHE A 122 -23.24 -7.59 6.90
CA PHE A 122 -23.25 -8.84 7.67
C PHE A 122 -24.48 -9.71 7.41
N THR A 123 -25.58 -9.11 6.92
CA THR A 123 -26.84 -9.82 6.66
C THR A 123 -26.97 -10.38 5.25
N LYS A 124 -26.25 -9.85 4.25
CA LYS A 124 -26.27 -10.36 2.88
C LYS A 124 -25.16 -11.37 2.65
N ASP A 125 -25.53 -12.56 2.19
CA ASP A 125 -24.55 -13.57 1.78
C ASP A 125 -23.70 -13.08 0.61
N GLY A 126 -22.41 -13.43 0.62
CA GLY A 126 -21.45 -13.04 -0.43
C GLY A 126 -21.07 -11.55 -0.46
N TYR A 127 -21.51 -10.73 0.50
CA TYR A 127 -21.09 -9.32 0.57
C TYR A 127 -19.60 -9.19 0.93
N LYS A 128 -19.04 -8.02 0.62
CA LYS A 128 -17.70 -7.55 1.04
C LYS A 128 -17.85 -6.29 1.89
N LEU A 129 -16.78 -5.85 2.56
CA LEU A 129 -16.78 -4.63 3.39
C LEU A 129 -17.17 -3.34 2.63
N LYS A 130 -17.02 -3.31 1.30
CA LYS A 130 -17.32 -2.16 0.41
C LYS A 130 -16.45 -0.92 0.66
N TYR A 131 -15.28 -1.13 1.23
CA TYR A 131 -14.27 -0.10 1.28
C TYR A 131 -13.59 0.05 -0.09
N ASN A 132 -13.09 1.26 -0.39
CA ASN A 132 -12.12 1.39 -1.46
C ASN A 132 -10.78 0.74 -1.03
N ALA A 133 -9.86 0.56 -1.97
CA ALA A 133 -8.61 -0.14 -1.70
C ALA A 133 -7.76 0.49 -0.58
N SER A 134 -7.67 1.82 -0.50
CA SER A 134 -6.91 2.52 0.55
C SER A 134 -7.56 2.36 1.94
N GLN A 135 -8.88 2.55 2.01
CA GLN A 135 -9.67 2.34 3.23
C GLN A 135 -9.56 0.90 3.73
N ALA A 136 -9.62 -0.08 2.83
CA ALA A 136 -9.49 -1.49 3.17
C ALA A 136 -8.13 -1.79 3.82
N ARG A 137 -7.04 -1.28 3.24
CA ARG A 137 -5.69 -1.44 3.79
C ARG A 137 -5.53 -0.75 5.15
N LEU A 138 -5.99 0.49 5.28
CA LEU A 138 -5.94 1.20 6.55
C LEU A 138 -6.78 0.47 7.62
N PHE A 139 -7.96 -0.01 7.24
CA PHE A 139 -8.83 -0.78 8.12
C PHE A 139 -8.12 -2.02 8.64
N LEU A 140 -7.56 -2.88 7.78
CA LEU A 140 -6.84 -4.07 8.21
C LEU A 140 -5.65 -3.74 9.12
N ARG A 141 -4.88 -2.69 8.80
CA ARG A 141 -3.73 -2.25 9.62
C ARG A 141 -4.13 -1.82 11.03
N LEU A 142 -5.27 -1.15 11.16
CA LEU A 142 -5.75 -0.64 12.45
C LEU A 142 -6.69 -1.61 13.18
N LEU A 143 -7.14 -2.66 12.50
CA LEU A 143 -8.10 -3.61 13.05
C LEU A 143 -7.65 -4.28 14.34
N PRO A 144 -6.36 -4.67 14.52
CA PRO A 144 -5.88 -5.18 15.80
C PRO A 144 -6.11 -4.22 16.97
N PHE A 145 -5.98 -2.90 16.72
CA PHE A 145 -6.23 -1.87 17.72
C PHE A 145 -7.72 -1.67 18.02
N TYR A 146 -8.59 -1.88 17.04
CA TYR A 146 -10.04 -1.81 17.25
C TYR A 146 -10.56 -3.00 18.05
N LEU A 147 -9.98 -4.19 17.84
CA LEU A 147 -10.44 -5.44 18.44
C LEU A 147 -9.80 -5.75 19.79
N ALA A 148 -8.60 -5.24 20.07
CA ALA A 148 -7.85 -5.54 21.30
C ALA A 148 -8.63 -5.35 22.62
N PRO A 149 -9.56 -4.38 22.76
CA PRO A 149 -10.35 -4.25 23.99
C PRO A 149 -11.42 -5.34 24.19
N PHE A 150 -11.73 -6.13 23.15
CA PHE A 150 -12.91 -7.00 23.11
C PHE A 150 -12.62 -8.46 22.75
N VAL A 151 -11.51 -8.72 22.07
CA VAL A 151 -11.16 -10.06 21.56
C VAL A 151 -9.80 -10.46 22.11
N ASP A 152 -9.73 -11.66 22.68
CA ASP A 152 -8.48 -12.22 23.20
C ASP A 152 -7.47 -12.47 22.08
N ALA A 153 -6.19 -12.30 22.40
CA ALA A 153 -5.11 -12.38 21.42
C ALA A 153 -4.89 -13.80 20.85
N ASP A 154 -5.32 -14.83 21.57
CA ASP A 154 -5.26 -16.24 21.17
C ASP A 154 -6.54 -16.73 20.47
N ASP A 155 -7.56 -15.87 20.31
CA ASP A 155 -8.74 -16.19 19.54
C ASP A 155 -8.37 -16.58 18.10
N VAL A 156 -8.92 -17.69 17.62
CA VAL A 156 -8.55 -18.27 16.33
C VAL A 156 -8.85 -17.36 15.13
N TYR A 157 -9.89 -16.53 15.21
CA TYR A 157 -10.23 -15.57 14.17
C TYR A 157 -9.36 -14.32 14.25
N TYR A 158 -8.97 -13.91 15.47
CA TYR A 158 -7.99 -12.85 15.67
C TYR A 158 -6.62 -13.24 15.11
N VAL A 159 -6.11 -14.42 15.45
CA VAL A 159 -4.84 -14.95 14.94
C VAL A 159 -4.86 -15.05 13.40
N PHE A 160 -5.95 -15.56 12.82
CA PHE A 160 -6.13 -15.59 11.37
C PHE A 160 -6.03 -14.21 10.71
N LEU A 161 -6.58 -13.17 11.36
CA LEU A 161 -6.51 -11.79 10.89
C LEU A 161 -5.10 -11.20 11.01
N ILE A 162 -4.37 -11.51 12.08
CA ILE A 162 -2.97 -11.12 12.25
C ILE A 162 -2.10 -11.74 11.16
N ASN A 163 -2.29 -13.02 10.84
CA ASN A 163 -1.59 -13.69 9.75
C ASN A 163 -1.89 -13.03 8.39
N LEU A 164 -3.16 -12.67 8.12
CA LEU A 164 -3.52 -11.92 6.92
C LEU A 164 -2.80 -10.56 6.87
N LEU A 165 -2.76 -9.82 7.98
CA LEU A 165 -2.09 -8.53 8.06
C LEU A 165 -0.59 -8.67 7.76
N GLU A 166 0.09 -9.68 8.31
CA GLU A 166 1.50 -9.94 8.05
C GLU A 166 1.76 -10.25 6.56
N ILE A 167 0.97 -11.14 5.95
CA ILE A 167 1.04 -11.46 4.51
C ILE A 167 0.85 -10.19 3.66
N VAL A 168 -0.16 -9.38 3.98
CA VAL A 168 -0.44 -8.13 3.27
C VAL A 168 0.71 -7.15 3.41
N GLN A 169 1.33 -7.03 4.59
CA GLN A 169 2.51 -6.17 4.79
C GLN A 169 3.69 -6.62 3.90
N MET A 170 3.97 -7.92 3.83
CA MET A 170 5.02 -8.46 2.97
C MET A 170 4.76 -8.19 1.48
N ILE A 171 3.53 -8.44 1.00
CA ILE A 171 3.15 -8.24 -0.41
C ILE A 171 3.24 -6.75 -0.81
N TYR A 172 2.86 -5.85 0.09
CA TYR A 172 2.87 -4.42 -0.16
C TYR A 172 4.24 -3.75 0.09
N SER A 173 5.24 -4.51 0.51
CA SER A 173 6.57 -3.96 0.76
C SER A 173 7.20 -3.41 -0.53
N PRO A 174 7.71 -2.17 -0.54
CA PRO A 174 8.37 -1.58 -1.71
C PRO A 174 9.70 -2.26 -2.06
N VAL A 175 10.29 -2.97 -1.09
CA VAL A 175 11.53 -3.73 -1.21
C VAL A 175 11.34 -5.08 -0.52
N ILE A 176 11.67 -6.17 -1.19
CA ILE A 176 11.57 -7.51 -0.64
C ILE A 176 12.86 -8.28 -0.91
N MET A 177 13.38 -8.94 0.12
CA MET A 177 14.56 -9.78 -0.01
C MET A 177 14.17 -11.12 -0.61
N LYS A 178 14.91 -11.63 -1.60
CA LYS A 178 14.59 -12.92 -2.23
C LYS A 178 14.53 -14.07 -1.22
N ILE A 179 15.35 -14.01 -0.16
CA ILE A 179 15.38 -15.01 0.92
C ILE A 179 14.08 -15.07 1.75
N THR A 180 13.27 -14.01 1.77
CA THR A 180 12.00 -13.99 2.51
C THR A 180 10.82 -14.49 1.68
N VAL A 181 10.98 -14.66 0.36
CA VAL A 181 9.90 -15.09 -0.54
C VAL A 181 9.43 -16.53 -0.26
N PRO A 182 10.30 -17.52 0.04
CA PRO A 182 9.85 -18.85 0.46
C PRO A 182 8.97 -18.83 1.72
N ALA A 183 9.27 -17.94 2.68
CA ALA A 183 8.44 -17.77 3.87
C ALA A 183 7.06 -17.21 3.50
N LEU A 184 7.00 -16.19 2.63
CA LEU A 184 5.73 -15.66 2.12
C LEU A 184 4.89 -16.74 1.41
N LYS A 185 5.52 -17.58 0.58
CA LYS A 185 4.85 -18.71 -0.09
C LYS A 185 4.20 -19.65 0.91
N LYS A 186 4.95 -20.05 1.94
CA LYS A 186 4.44 -20.91 3.00
C LYS A 186 3.29 -20.26 3.77
N MET A 187 3.45 -18.99 4.19
CA MET A 187 2.42 -18.24 4.92
C MET A 187 1.11 -18.15 4.12
N ILE A 188 1.17 -17.87 2.82
CA ILE A 188 -0.03 -17.84 1.97
C ILE A 188 -0.72 -19.21 1.91
N SER A 189 0.06 -20.29 1.73
CA SER A 189 -0.50 -21.64 1.69
C SER A 189 -1.18 -22.03 3.00
N ASP A 190 -0.48 -21.80 4.13
CA ASP A 190 -0.98 -22.11 5.47
C ASP A 190 -2.22 -21.27 5.81
N HIS A 191 -2.23 -19.99 5.41
CA HIS A 191 -3.36 -19.09 5.58
C HIS A 191 -4.61 -19.56 4.81
N LEU A 192 -4.46 -19.98 3.55
CA LEU A 192 -5.60 -20.49 2.76
C LEU A 192 -6.11 -21.86 3.27
N LYS A 193 -5.21 -22.71 3.79
CA LYS A 193 -5.59 -23.95 4.49
C LYS A 193 -6.40 -23.61 5.75
N GLN A 194 -5.94 -22.67 6.56
CA GLN A 194 -6.63 -22.19 7.76
C GLN A 194 -7.99 -21.53 7.42
N PHE A 195 -8.07 -20.77 6.32
CA PHE A 195 -9.32 -20.19 5.84
C PHE A 195 -10.38 -21.28 5.60
N LYS A 196 -10.01 -22.38 4.94
CA LYS A 196 -10.95 -23.49 4.71
C LYS A 196 -11.36 -24.22 6.00
N GLN A 197 -10.48 -24.26 7.01
CA GLN A 197 -10.79 -24.84 8.31
C GLN A 197 -11.78 -23.97 9.10
N LEU A 198 -11.53 -22.65 9.16
CA LEU A 198 -12.37 -21.71 9.90
C LEU A 198 -13.69 -21.38 9.19
N PHE A 199 -13.71 -21.43 7.87
CA PHE A 199 -14.86 -21.10 7.04
C PHE A 199 -15.19 -22.23 6.05
N PRO A 200 -15.57 -23.44 6.53
CA PRO A 200 -15.72 -24.63 5.68
C PRO A 200 -16.77 -24.45 4.57
N ASN A 201 -17.84 -23.72 4.87
CA ASN A 201 -18.94 -23.44 3.93
C ASN A 201 -18.64 -22.28 2.96
N SER A 202 -17.52 -21.57 3.13
CA SER A 202 -17.11 -20.48 2.25
C SER A 202 -16.23 -21.01 1.11
N ASN A 203 -16.50 -20.53 -0.10
CA ASN A 203 -15.72 -20.87 -1.29
C ASN A 203 -14.42 -20.06 -1.34
N ILE A 204 -13.36 -20.66 -1.86
CA ILE A 204 -12.17 -19.93 -2.27
C ILE A 204 -12.53 -19.09 -3.50
N ILE A 205 -12.35 -17.78 -3.41
CA ILE A 205 -12.59 -16.88 -4.53
C ILE A 205 -11.36 -16.83 -5.45
N PRO A 206 -11.51 -16.50 -6.76
CA PRO A 206 -10.38 -16.39 -7.68
C PRO A 206 -9.25 -15.49 -7.15
N LYS A 207 -9.60 -14.40 -6.47
CA LYS A 207 -8.61 -13.48 -5.88
C LYS A 207 -7.78 -14.09 -4.75
N GLN A 208 -8.35 -15.02 -3.97
CA GLN A 208 -7.60 -15.81 -2.98
C GLN A 208 -6.70 -16.81 -3.69
N HIS A 209 -7.20 -17.49 -4.74
CA HIS A 209 -6.36 -18.39 -5.54
C HIS A 209 -5.15 -17.64 -6.13
N TYR A 210 -5.35 -16.45 -6.69
CA TYR A 210 -4.26 -15.67 -7.30
C TYR A 210 -3.11 -15.32 -6.34
N THR A 211 -3.33 -15.35 -5.02
CA THR A 211 -2.25 -15.06 -4.07
C THR A 211 -1.16 -16.11 -4.07
N ILE A 212 -1.46 -17.37 -4.42
CA ILE A 212 -0.47 -18.45 -4.46
C ILE A 212 0.63 -18.21 -5.51
N HIS A 213 0.33 -17.39 -6.53
CA HIS A 213 1.24 -17.01 -7.60
C HIS A 213 2.05 -15.74 -7.31
N ILE A 214 1.69 -14.97 -6.28
CA ILE A 214 2.41 -13.73 -5.95
C ILE A 214 3.89 -13.99 -5.63
N PRO A 215 4.29 -15.05 -4.89
CA PRO A 215 5.70 -15.34 -4.62
C PRO A 215 6.55 -15.53 -5.88
N SER A 216 6.10 -16.31 -6.86
CA SER A 216 6.83 -16.54 -8.11
C SER A 216 6.90 -15.27 -8.96
N GLN A 217 5.81 -14.50 -8.99
CA GLN A 217 5.79 -13.18 -9.64
C GLN A 217 6.76 -12.19 -9.00
N ILE A 218 6.91 -12.21 -7.68
CA ILE A 218 7.89 -11.36 -6.99
C ILE A 218 9.32 -11.71 -7.41
N LEU A 219 9.64 -13.00 -7.52
CA LEU A 219 10.97 -13.45 -7.96
C LEU A 219 11.27 -13.04 -9.40
N LEU A 220 10.25 -13.02 -10.25
CA LEU A 220 10.38 -12.75 -11.68
C LEU A 220 10.34 -11.25 -12.02
N LEU A 221 9.44 -10.50 -11.40
CA LEU A 221 9.09 -9.12 -11.79
C LEU A 221 9.46 -8.08 -10.72
N GLY A 222 9.90 -8.53 -9.54
CA GLY A 222 10.23 -7.66 -8.41
C GLY A 222 9.05 -7.39 -7.48
N PRO A 223 9.14 -6.39 -6.58
CA PRO A 223 8.14 -6.14 -5.55
C PRO A 223 6.74 -5.93 -6.13
N ALA A 224 5.75 -6.69 -5.64
CA ALA A 224 4.41 -6.74 -6.23
C ALA A 224 3.67 -5.39 -6.20
N ILE A 225 3.99 -4.50 -5.25
CA ILE A 225 3.43 -3.13 -5.18
C ILE A 225 3.73 -2.29 -6.41
N ARG A 226 4.82 -2.58 -7.13
CA ARG A 226 5.19 -1.89 -8.38
C ARG A 226 4.23 -2.18 -9.52
N SER A 227 3.45 -3.26 -9.41
CA SER A 227 2.44 -3.65 -10.40
C SER A 227 1.01 -3.26 -9.99
N SER A 228 0.84 -2.47 -8.92
CA SER A 228 -0.48 -2.05 -8.45
C SER A 228 -1.12 -1.00 -9.36
N CYS A 229 -2.45 -1.06 -9.50
CA CYS A 229 -3.18 -0.09 -10.34
C CYS A 229 -3.66 1.19 -9.64
N TYR A 230 -3.15 1.51 -8.44
CA TYR A 230 -3.54 2.74 -7.72
C TYR A 230 -3.38 4.00 -8.59
N SER A 231 -2.25 4.13 -9.29
CA SER A 231 -1.95 5.29 -10.13
C SER A 231 -2.86 5.35 -11.37
N PHE A 232 -3.16 4.21 -11.97
CA PHE A 232 -4.09 4.14 -13.10
C PHE A 232 -5.50 4.56 -12.68
N GLU A 233 -6.00 4.06 -11.55
CA GLU A 233 -7.31 4.45 -11.03
C GLU A 233 -7.38 5.91 -10.58
N ALA A 234 -6.30 6.44 -9.99
CA ALA A 234 -6.22 7.86 -9.62
C ALA A 234 -6.35 8.77 -10.85
N THR A 235 -5.83 8.35 -12.00
CA THR A 235 -5.93 9.09 -13.27
C THR A 235 -7.39 9.20 -13.74
N HIS A 236 -8.24 8.20 -13.48
CA HIS A 236 -9.67 8.25 -13.79
C HIS A 236 -10.41 9.40 -13.09
N LYS A 237 -9.90 9.91 -11.96
CA LYS A 237 -10.49 11.06 -11.27
C LYS A 237 -10.52 12.31 -12.15
N TYR A 238 -9.48 12.54 -12.95
CA TYR A 238 -9.44 13.64 -13.92
C TYR A 238 -10.60 13.52 -14.91
N PHE A 239 -10.73 12.35 -15.55
CA PHE A 239 -11.75 12.10 -16.55
C PHE A 239 -13.17 12.25 -15.99
N LYS A 240 -13.44 11.67 -14.81
CA LYS A 240 -14.74 11.78 -14.13
C LYS A 240 -15.12 13.24 -13.84
N LYS A 241 -14.17 14.06 -13.37
CA LYS A 241 -14.40 15.48 -13.07
C LYS A 241 -14.71 16.31 -14.32
N ILE A 242 -14.04 16.03 -15.44
CA ILE A 242 -14.27 16.75 -16.69
C ILE A 242 -15.55 16.26 -17.38
N ALA A 243 -15.84 14.96 -17.35
CA ALA A 243 -17.02 14.37 -17.95
C ALA A 243 -18.32 15.06 -17.49
N GLN A 244 -18.42 15.38 -16.20
CA GLN A 244 -19.57 16.09 -15.61
C GLN A 244 -19.80 17.51 -16.15
N LYS A 245 -18.81 18.08 -16.84
CA LYS A 245 -18.80 19.46 -17.34
C LYS A 245 -18.86 19.55 -18.87
N GLN A 246 -19.10 18.44 -19.56
CA GLN A 246 -19.11 18.38 -21.03
C GLN A 246 -20.50 17.97 -21.54
N ASN A 247 -20.76 18.24 -22.81
CA ASN A 247 -21.93 17.65 -23.47
C ASN A 247 -21.73 16.14 -23.69
N SER A 248 -22.83 15.39 -23.83
CA SER A 248 -22.78 13.92 -23.95
C SER A 248 -22.36 13.43 -25.35
N LYS A 249 -22.08 14.32 -26.31
CA LYS A 249 -21.69 13.91 -27.67
C LYS A 249 -20.22 13.52 -27.69
N ASN A 250 -19.94 12.25 -27.99
CA ASN A 250 -18.58 11.70 -28.13
C ASN A 250 -17.67 12.00 -26.93
N ILE A 251 -18.20 11.83 -25.72
CA ILE A 251 -17.51 12.18 -24.47
C ILE A 251 -16.11 11.55 -24.37
N CYS A 252 -15.96 10.28 -24.75
CA CYS A 252 -14.67 9.57 -24.72
C CYS A 252 -13.62 10.25 -25.61
N LEU A 253 -13.99 10.63 -26.84
CA LEU A 253 -13.09 11.31 -27.77
C LEU A 253 -12.69 12.70 -27.26
N SER A 254 -13.66 13.46 -26.75
CA SER A 254 -13.43 14.79 -26.20
C SER A 254 -12.49 14.75 -24.99
N LEU A 255 -12.71 13.80 -24.08
CA LEU A 255 -11.86 13.57 -22.91
C LEU A 255 -10.44 13.15 -23.31
N ALA A 256 -10.31 12.19 -24.24
CA ALA A 256 -9.02 11.72 -24.71
C ALA A 256 -8.21 12.84 -25.38
N LYS A 257 -8.81 13.59 -26.31
CA LYS A 257 -8.17 14.73 -26.98
C LYS A 257 -7.73 15.81 -25.97
N ARG A 258 -8.58 16.13 -25.00
CA ARG A 258 -8.24 17.11 -23.97
C ARG A 258 -7.08 16.63 -23.10
N TYR A 259 -7.09 15.38 -22.68
CA TYR A 259 -6.01 14.80 -21.88
C TYR A 259 -4.69 14.76 -22.65
N GLN A 260 -4.70 14.35 -23.92
CA GLN A 260 -3.50 14.38 -24.77
C GLN A 260 -2.94 15.80 -24.90
N ARG A 261 -3.78 16.81 -25.15
CA ARG A 261 -3.34 18.22 -25.21
C ARG A 261 -2.72 18.69 -23.88
N LEU A 262 -3.31 18.31 -22.75
CA LEU A 262 -2.75 18.63 -21.43
C LEU A 262 -1.35 18.04 -21.26
N ASN A 263 -1.16 16.77 -21.63
CA ASN A 263 0.16 16.14 -21.61
C ASN A 263 1.14 16.91 -22.51
N CYS A 264 0.77 17.23 -23.75
CA CYS A 264 1.64 18.01 -24.65
C CYS A 264 2.11 19.33 -24.03
N VAL A 265 1.21 20.08 -23.40
CA VAL A 265 1.54 21.34 -22.72
C VAL A 265 2.49 21.10 -21.54
N ASP A 266 2.24 20.07 -20.73
CA ASP A 266 3.11 19.73 -19.60
C ASP A 266 4.54 19.40 -20.07
N PHE A 267 4.69 18.66 -21.18
CA PHE A 267 5.99 18.30 -21.77
C PHE A 267 6.73 19.45 -22.46
N ASP A 268 6.02 20.48 -22.93
CA ASP A 268 6.60 21.63 -23.64
C ASP A 268 7.11 22.72 -22.70
N LEU A 269 6.39 23.01 -21.61
CA LEU A 269 6.67 24.15 -20.71
C LEU A 269 7.88 23.98 -19.77
N LYS A 270 8.58 22.84 -19.79
CA LYS A 270 9.47 22.46 -18.68
C LYS A 270 10.80 21.77 -19.08
N GLN A 271 11.41 22.19 -20.18
CA GLN A 271 12.61 21.50 -20.71
C GLN A 271 13.97 22.02 -20.25
N ASP A 272 14.04 23.11 -19.47
CA ASP A 272 15.34 23.72 -19.15
C ASP A 272 16.20 22.89 -18.17
N THR A 273 15.60 21.97 -17.39
CA THR A 273 16.35 21.02 -16.54
C THR A 273 15.61 19.68 -16.36
N PRO A 274 16.32 18.56 -16.13
CA PRO A 274 15.70 17.27 -15.83
C PRO A 274 14.71 17.30 -14.64
N GLN A 275 14.93 18.17 -13.63
CA GLN A 275 14.01 18.30 -12.50
C GLN A 275 12.67 18.94 -12.89
N ASN A 276 12.65 19.72 -13.96
CA ASN A 276 11.45 20.38 -14.45
C ASN A 276 10.56 19.43 -15.27
N HIS A 277 11.08 18.29 -15.74
CA HIS A 277 10.29 17.32 -16.51
C HIS A 277 8.97 16.94 -15.79
N PRO A 278 7.82 16.82 -16.48
CA PRO A 278 6.51 16.55 -15.85
C PRO A 278 6.50 15.41 -14.83
N LEU A 279 7.27 14.35 -15.10
CA LEU A 279 7.45 13.18 -14.22
C LEU A 279 8.05 13.56 -12.85
N PHE A 280 8.95 14.54 -12.80
CA PHE A 280 9.69 14.94 -11.59
C PHE A 280 9.21 16.30 -11.06
N SER A 281 8.43 17.06 -11.82
CA SER A 281 8.01 18.42 -11.49
C SER A 281 7.06 18.53 -10.29
N LYS A 282 6.51 17.41 -9.81
CA LYS A 282 5.70 17.31 -8.58
C LYS A 282 6.41 16.50 -7.49
N SER A 283 7.73 16.34 -7.61
CA SER A 283 8.52 15.59 -6.63
C SER A 283 8.61 16.30 -5.28
N MET A 284 8.43 17.62 -5.24
CA MET A 284 8.53 18.40 -4.02
C MET A 284 7.43 19.46 -3.93
N GLU A 285 6.63 19.40 -2.87
CA GLU A 285 5.66 20.44 -2.50
C GLU A 285 5.89 20.84 -1.04
N HIS A 286 5.63 22.11 -0.71
CA HIS A 286 5.81 22.62 0.64
C HIS A 286 4.54 23.30 1.15
N GLY A 287 4.33 23.20 2.46
CA GLY A 287 3.38 24.02 3.17
C GLY A 287 3.87 25.45 3.37
N VAL A 288 3.44 26.05 4.49
CA VAL A 288 3.85 27.42 4.85
C VAL A 288 5.36 27.44 5.08
N VAL A 289 6.05 28.27 4.30
CA VAL A 289 7.50 28.52 4.41
C VAL A 289 7.71 29.75 5.29
N ARG A 290 8.55 29.65 6.32
CA ARG A 290 8.91 30.78 7.18
C ARG A 290 10.42 30.98 7.20
N SER A 291 10.86 32.22 7.02
CA SER A 291 12.26 32.58 7.19
C SER A 291 12.68 32.46 8.66
N VAL A 292 13.95 32.17 8.84
CA VAL A 292 14.54 31.91 10.16
C VAL A 292 15.50 33.04 10.52
N GLY A 293 15.42 33.52 11.76
CA GLY A 293 16.33 34.55 12.28
C GLY A 293 17.75 34.04 12.50
N VAL A 294 18.70 34.96 12.73
CA VAL A 294 20.13 34.65 12.85
C VAL A 294 20.42 33.66 13.98
N GLU A 295 19.78 33.82 15.14
CA GLU A 295 19.97 32.93 16.30
C GLU A 295 19.59 31.48 15.98
N ALA A 296 18.44 31.26 15.36
CA ALA A 296 17.98 29.93 15.00
C ALA A 296 18.85 29.29 13.90
N LYS A 297 19.44 30.08 12.98
CA LYS A 297 20.45 29.58 12.03
C LYS A 297 21.72 29.12 12.75
N ASN A 298 22.20 29.89 13.73
CA ASN A 298 23.38 29.53 14.52
C ASN A 298 23.14 28.24 15.33
N ASN A 299 21.98 28.12 15.98
CA ASN A 299 21.60 26.91 16.70
C ASN A 299 21.50 25.69 15.76
N LEU A 300 20.94 25.87 14.56
CA LEU A 300 20.88 24.83 13.55
C LEU A 300 22.28 24.40 13.07
N ARG A 301 23.21 25.36 12.88
CA ARG A 301 24.60 25.07 12.51
C ARG A 301 25.29 24.21 13.56
N LEU A 302 25.21 24.60 14.84
CA LEU A 302 25.76 23.84 15.95
C LEU A 302 25.20 22.41 16.02
N ALA A 303 23.89 22.27 15.78
CA ALA A 303 23.25 20.96 15.70
C ALA A 303 23.78 20.16 14.51
N PHE A 304 23.84 20.74 13.32
CA PHE A 304 24.31 20.07 12.11
C PHE A 304 25.78 19.63 12.25
N ASP A 305 26.64 20.41 12.88
CA ASP A 305 28.04 20.03 13.16
C ASP A 305 28.12 18.79 14.06
N LYS A 306 27.26 18.70 15.08
CA LYS A 306 27.19 17.53 15.96
C LYS A 306 26.80 16.24 15.22
N PHE A 307 26.01 16.36 14.15
CA PHE A 307 25.56 15.23 13.32
C PHE A 307 26.34 15.11 12.00
N SER A 308 27.42 15.88 11.83
CA SER A 308 28.22 15.93 10.59
C SER A 308 27.39 16.21 9.32
N LEU A 309 26.32 17.00 9.45
CA LEU A 309 25.46 17.40 8.34
C LEU A 309 26.01 18.68 7.70
N LEU A 310 26.24 18.67 6.39
CA LEU A 310 26.77 19.81 5.63
C LEU A 310 28.03 20.46 6.28
N PRO A 311 29.10 19.69 6.55
CA PRO A 311 30.28 20.23 7.21
C PRO A 311 30.93 21.33 6.36
N GLY A 312 31.24 22.47 6.98
CA GLY A 312 31.89 23.61 6.31
C GLY A 312 31.00 24.43 5.36
N VAL A 313 29.72 24.10 5.24
CA VAL A 313 28.76 24.87 4.41
C VAL A 313 28.07 25.93 5.25
N GLU A 314 28.10 27.18 4.76
CA GLU A 314 27.43 28.31 5.39
C GLU A 314 25.90 28.24 5.17
N LEU A 315 25.13 28.31 6.26
CA LEU A 315 23.66 28.21 6.23
C LEU A 315 23.02 29.56 5.90
N LYS A 316 23.07 29.99 4.63
CA LYS A 316 22.50 31.27 4.18
C LYS A 316 20.98 31.23 4.06
N ASP A 317 20.48 30.31 3.23
CA ASP A 317 19.05 30.18 2.92
C ASP A 317 18.44 29.06 3.77
N VAL A 318 17.84 29.46 4.89
CA VAL A 318 17.25 28.54 5.88
C VAL A 318 15.80 28.94 6.15
N TYR A 319 14.92 27.97 5.99
CA TYR A 319 13.49 28.12 6.22
C TYR A 319 12.96 26.98 7.08
N THR A 320 11.86 27.24 7.80
CA THR A 320 11.05 26.18 8.41
C THR A 320 9.79 25.94 7.61
N LEU A 321 9.36 24.68 7.53
CA LEU A 321 8.16 24.25 6.83
C LEU A 321 7.12 23.70 7.82
N SER A 322 5.83 23.96 7.59
CA SER A 322 4.75 23.30 8.36
C SER A 322 4.53 21.84 7.96
N TRP A 323 4.75 21.53 6.69
CA TRP A 323 4.75 20.20 6.10
C TRP A 323 5.48 20.23 4.74
N THR A 324 5.87 19.08 4.23
CA THR A 324 6.39 18.93 2.86
C THR A 324 5.94 17.61 2.26
N VAL A 325 5.73 17.56 0.95
CA VAL A 325 5.55 16.32 0.19
C VAL A 325 6.83 16.08 -0.60
N LEU A 326 7.47 14.93 -0.38
CA LEU A 326 8.67 14.49 -1.09
C LEU A 326 8.36 13.18 -1.80
N HIS A 327 8.50 13.16 -3.12
CA HIS A 327 8.22 12.03 -4.00
C HIS A 327 6.85 11.37 -3.72
N GLY A 328 5.83 12.20 -3.49
CA GLY A 328 4.46 11.77 -3.20
C GLY A 328 4.17 11.42 -1.74
N THR A 329 5.17 11.43 -0.86
CA THR A 329 4.99 11.15 0.57
C THR A 329 4.95 12.45 1.37
N LYS A 330 3.89 12.65 2.15
CA LYS A 330 3.73 13.83 3.01
C LYS A 330 4.40 13.63 4.37
N TYR A 331 5.22 14.59 4.76
CA TYR A 331 5.85 14.74 6.07
C TYR A 331 5.28 15.98 6.75
N ALA A 332 4.83 15.84 7.99
CA ALA A 332 4.29 16.93 8.77
C ALA A 332 4.79 16.88 10.21
N ILE A 333 4.80 18.03 10.88
CA ILE A 333 5.12 18.12 12.31
C ILE A 333 4.18 17.19 13.11
N GLY A 334 4.75 16.47 14.06
CA GLY A 334 4.07 15.42 14.83
C GLY A 334 4.02 14.05 14.14
N GLY A 335 4.41 13.97 12.87
CA GLY A 335 4.57 12.72 12.14
C GLY A 335 5.69 11.86 12.67
N HIS A 336 5.61 10.56 12.43
CA HIS A 336 6.66 9.62 12.78
C HIS A 336 7.41 9.19 11.51
N VAL A 337 8.70 8.88 11.63
CA VAL A 337 9.54 8.34 10.55
C VAL A 337 10.52 7.31 11.10
N MET A 338 11.00 6.40 10.26
CA MET A 338 12.07 5.46 10.61
C MET A 338 13.41 6.06 10.20
N ILE A 339 14.27 6.29 11.18
CA ILE A 339 15.54 7.01 11.01
C ILE A 339 16.68 6.04 10.69
N SER A 340 16.70 4.89 11.37
CA SER A 340 17.81 3.95 11.31
C SER A 340 17.37 2.57 11.78
N VAL A 341 18.28 1.60 11.76
CA VAL A 341 18.11 0.26 12.33
C VAL A 341 19.29 0.02 13.26
N SER A 342 19.00 -0.32 14.51
CA SER A 342 20.03 -0.72 15.47
C SER A 342 20.64 -2.07 15.07
N GLU A 343 21.91 -2.30 15.40
CA GLU A 343 22.62 -3.51 14.97
C GLU A 343 22.43 -4.69 15.94
N ASN A 344 22.29 -4.42 17.24
CA ASN A 344 22.20 -5.47 18.27
C ASN A 344 21.29 -5.06 19.46
N PRO A 345 20.08 -5.65 19.60
CA PRO A 345 19.39 -6.48 18.61
C PRO A 345 18.97 -5.64 17.38
N ILE A 346 18.75 -6.30 16.24
CA ILE A 346 18.24 -5.63 15.03
C ILE A 346 16.82 -5.11 15.28
N LYS A 347 16.69 -3.80 15.51
CA LYS A 347 15.40 -3.12 15.72
C LYS A 347 15.36 -1.79 14.98
N PRO A 348 14.23 -1.43 14.35
CA PRO A 348 14.06 -0.11 13.75
C PRO A 348 14.11 0.97 14.83
N ILE A 349 14.64 2.12 14.45
CA ILE A 349 14.74 3.33 15.26
C ILE A 349 13.79 4.36 14.66
N PHE A 350 12.91 4.91 15.48
CA PHE A 350 11.90 5.88 15.04
C PHE A 350 12.19 7.27 15.59
N GLY A 351 11.64 8.28 14.91
CA GLY A 351 11.61 9.64 15.38
C GLY A 351 10.28 10.31 15.11
N LYS A 352 9.88 11.19 16.02
CA LYS A 352 8.74 12.08 15.84
C LYS A 352 9.23 13.44 15.34
N ILE A 353 8.73 13.89 14.20
CA ILE A 353 9.09 15.17 13.58
C ILE A 353 8.64 16.32 14.49
N THR A 354 9.60 17.09 15.00
CA THR A 354 9.34 18.32 15.76
C THR A 354 9.44 19.56 14.87
N ARG A 355 10.38 19.56 13.92
CA ARG A 355 10.55 20.64 12.92
C ARG A 355 11.01 20.09 11.58
N ILE A 356 10.69 20.82 10.52
CA ILE A 356 11.13 20.54 9.16
C ILE A 356 11.89 21.76 8.66
N TRP A 357 13.12 21.55 8.21
CA TRP A 357 14.04 22.59 7.75
C TRP A 357 14.25 22.44 6.25
N LEU A 358 14.18 23.56 5.53
CA LEU A 358 14.59 23.67 4.12
C LEU A 358 15.88 24.49 4.07
N VAL A 359 16.97 23.84 3.68
CA VAL A 359 18.32 24.42 3.65
C VAL A 359 18.88 24.24 2.25
N SER A 360 19.11 25.35 1.54
CA SER A 360 19.65 25.33 0.17
C SER A 360 18.91 24.38 -0.79
N GLY A 361 17.58 24.26 -0.63
CA GLY A 361 16.73 23.39 -1.45
C GLY A 361 16.57 21.94 -0.96
N TYR A 362 17.32 21.53 0.07
CA TYR A 362 17.24 20.19 0.66
C TYR A 362 16.44 20.18 1.96
N VAL A 363 15.73 19.09 2.21
CA VAL A 363 14.88 18.93 3.40
C VAL A 363 15.63 18.16 4.49
N TYR A 364 15.60 18.72 5.69
CA TYR A 364 16.13 18.11 6.91
C TYR A 364 15.05 18.05 7.98
N PHE A 365 15.08 16.99 8.79
CA PHE A 365 14.14 16.79 9.88
C PHE A 365 14.85 16.96 11.22
N GLU A 366 14.24 17.75 12.10
CA GLU A 366 14.51 17.69 13.54
C GLU A 366 13.50 16.72 14.15
N LEU A 367 14.02 15.72 14.86
CA LEU A 367 13.23 14.60 15.35
C LEU A 367 13.46 14.42 16.85
N GLN A 368 12.37 14.17 17.58
CA GLN A 368 12.43 13.57 18.90
C GLN A 368 12.66 12.06 18.73
N TYR A 369 13.78 11.55 19.23
CA TYR A 369 14.11 10.14 19.19
C TYR A 369 13.09 9.32 19.98
N LEU A 370 12.64 8.21 19.40
CA LEU A 370 11.76 7.25 20.06
C LEU A 370 12.51 5.95 20.31
N LYS A 371 12.48 5.50 21.56
CA LYS A 371 13.10 4.23 21.95
C LYS A 371 12.17 3.08 21.58
N THR A 372 12.63 2.20 20.69
CA THR A 372 11.90 0.97 20.35
C THR A 372 12.05 -0.05 21.46
N VAL A 373 10.93 -0.42 22.08
CA VAL A 373 10.89 -1.40 23.18
C VAL A 373 10.90 -2.81 22.59
N GLN A 374 9.86 -3.16 21.83
CA GLN A 374 9.69 -4.47 21.20
C GLN A 374 8.73 -4.42 20.01
N PHE A 375 8.67 -5.50 19.25
CA PHE A 375 7.63 -5.72 18.25
C PHE A 375 6.49 -6.51 18.91
N GLU A 376 5.27 -5.98 18.81
CA GLU A 376 4.06 -6.60 19.36
C GLU A 376 3.35 -7.37 18.25
N GLN A 377 3.57 -8.69 18.18
CA GLN A 377 3.02 -9.56 17.12
C GLN A 377 1.50 -9.42 17.00
N ASN A 378 0.80 -9.32 18.13
CA ASN A 378 -0.67 -9.19 18.18
C ASN A 378 -1.18 -7.90 17.54
N PHE A 379 -0.34 -6.86 17.42
CA PHE A 379 -0.71 -5.60 16.77
C PHE A 379 -0.04 -5.42 15.40
N GLN A 380 0.91 -6.31 15.04
CA GLN A 380 1.84 -6.13 13.92
C GLN A 380 2.45 -4.71 13.93
N ALA A 381 2.87 -4.27 15.11
CA ALA A 381 3.32 -2.91 15.36
C ALA A 381 4.47 -2.86 16.35
N TYR A 382 5.32 -1.83 16.23
CA TYR A 382 6.39 -1.59 17.20
C TYR A 382 5.87 -0.78 18.40
N LEU A 383 6.17 -1.25 19.61
CA LEU A 383 5.98 -0.51 20.84
C LEU A 383 7.15 0.46 21.03
N VAL A 384 6.85 1.75 21.12
CA VAL A 384 7.87 2.81 21.26
C VAL A 384 7.60 3.73 22.44
N GLU A 385 8.67 4.27 23.04
CA GLU A 385 8.63 5.22 24.14
C GLU A 385 9.24 6.57 23.74
N ASN A 386 8.63 7.67 24.19
CA ASN A 386 9.17 9.00 24.00
C ASN A 386 10.48 9.17 24.76
N THR A 387 11.44 9.87 24.17
CA THR A 387 12.66 10.29 24.85
C THR A 387 12.85 11.80 24.72
N ASN A 388 13.75 12.39 25.51
CA ASN A 388 14.09 13.81 25.41
C ASN A 388 15.25 14.06 24.43
N HIS A 389 15.74 13.03 23.73
CA HIS A 389 16.87 13.16 22.81
C HIS A 389 16.39 13.69 21.46
N VAL A 390 17.03 14.75 20.99
CA VAL A 390 16.80 15.34 19.67
C VAL A 390 17.87 14.84 18.70
N VAL A 391 17.44 14.43 17.52
CA VAL A 391 18.31 14.00 16.43
C VAL A 391 17.94 14.74 15.14
N TYR A 392 18.92 14.87 14.25
CA TYR A 392 18.73 15.51 12.94
C TYR A 392 19.11 14.52 11.84
N CYS A 393 18.34 14.50 10.76
CA CYS A 393 18.68 13.74 9.56
C CYS A 393 18.23 14.47 8.30
N CYS A 394 18.91 14.23 7.19
CA CYS A 394 18.39 14.60 5.87
C CYS A 394 17.28 13.63 5.43
N TYR A 395 16.44 14.07 4.51
CA TYR A 395 15.43 13.20 3.89
C TYR A 395 16.06 11.94 3.27
N GLU A 396 17.19 12.09 2.58
CA GLU A 396 17.91 11.00 1.91
C GLU A 396 18.48 9.96 2.89
N GLY A 397 18.60 10.32 4.17
CA GLY A 397 19.05 9.43 5.24
C GLY A 397 17.93 8.63 5.90
N LEU A 398 16.66 8.84 5.54
CA LEU A 398 15.55 8.04 6.08
C LEU A 398 15.58 6.62 5.52
N VAL A 399 15.39 5.62 6.39
CA VAL A 399 15.38 4.21 5.97
C VAL A 399 14.04 3.79 5.39
N ASP A 400 12.93 4.37 5.87
CA ASP A 400 11.61 4.14 5.31
C ASP A 400 10.74 5.40 5.38
N TYR A 401 9.99 5.64 4.30
CA TYR A 401 9.05 6.73 4.13
C TYR A 401 7.59 6.31 4.41
N LEU A 402 7.30 5.01 4.47
CA LEU A 402 5.99 4.44 4.79
C LEU A 402 6.08 3.58 6.05
N LEU A 403 5.88 4.21 7.21
CA LEU A 403 5.88 3.47 8.46
C LEU A 403 4.87 2.30 8.48
N GLY A 404 5.34 1.14 8.92
CA GLY A 404 4.50 0.10 9.50
C GLY A 404 3.76 0.59 10.75
N GLY A 405 2.83 -0.20 11.28
CA GLY A 405 2.06 0.18 12.47
C GLY A 405 2.96 0.58 13.64
N LEU A 406 2.61 1.67 14.34
CA LEU A 406 3.28 2.11 15.56
C LEU A 406 2.28 2.09 16.72
N LYS A 407 2.70 1.51 17.85
CA LYS A 407 1.97 1.54 19.11
C LYS A 407 2.75 2.39 20.10
N LEU A 408 2.19 3.52 20.50
CA LEU A 408 2.81 4.38 21.51
C LEU A 408 2.58 3.78 22.90
N ASN A 409 3.66 3.60 23.67
CA ASN A 409 3.53 3.30 25.09
C ASN A 409 3.25 4.61 25.83
N PHE A 410 1.97 4.88 26.12
CA PHE A 410 1.64 5.87 27.14
C PHE A 410 1.87 5.20 28.49
N LYS A 411 3.11 5.24 28.99
CA LYS A 411 3.32 5.11 30.43
C LYS A 411 2.56 6.27 31.06
N GLN A 412 1.41 5.97 31.68
CA GLN A 412 0.71 6.90 32.57
C GLN A 412 1.59 7.24 33.75
#